data_AF-A0AAE3SM86-F1
#
_entry.id   AF-A0AAE3SM86-F1
#
_cell.length_a   1.000
_cell.length_b   1.000
_cell.length_c   1.000
_cell.angle_alpha   90.00
_cell.angle_beta   90.00
_cell.angle_gamma   90.00
#
_symmetry.space_group_name_H-M   'P 1'
#
loop_
_entity.id
_entity.type
_entity.pdbx_description
1 polymer ?
#
loop_
_entity_poly.entity_id
_entity_poly.type
_entity_poly.pdbx_seq_one_letter_code
_entity_poly.pdbx_strand_id
1 'polypeptide(L)'
;MHKRDFLKQLGKGALASPFLAVPIASFGSEPADRDPYDVWGEDKFWERIRKDYALKPDYINLENGYYNIAPIPTLQKFWGHIQEVNYQGSYYMRTVQWDNKKRITARLAALVGCNSEEVIITRNTTESLDMIIGGFPWQEGDEAIYAIQDYGAMRMHFQQVAKRHGVVNKEISIPNHPKSDEELVALYEEQITPRTRLIMLCHMINITGQIMPVRKICEMAHRYGVEVMVDGAHCIGHIQVDIPGLKCDYYGSSLHKWLSTPLGAGLLYVKKDHIPKIWPLLAEHRREAGDIGRLNHTGTHPVHTDLAIDNAIDYLELIGLERKENRMRFLQRYWSEPLRKVKNIEVNTPEEKGRSCGIANVGINHMKPADLAKTLLEEFNIFTVAIDHANVRGCRITPNVYTTTAELDRFISAMKELASRV
;
A
#
# COMPACT_ATOMS: atom_id res chain seq x y z
N MET A 1 22.77 36.63 -48.63
CA MET A 1 22.15 36.94 -47.32
C MET A 1 23.16 36.70 -46.22
N HIS A 2 23.66 37.77 -45.60
CA HIS A 2 24.79 37.74 -44.68
C HIS A 2 24.37 37.43 -43.25
N LYS A 3 25.05 36.49 -42.59
CA LYS A 3 24.86 36.04 -41.19
C LYS A 3 25.08 37.12 -40.11
N ARG A 4 25.20 38.42 -40.48
CA ARG A 4 25.46 39.53 -39.55
C ARG A 4 24.23 40.40 -39.22
N ASP A 5 23.10 40.18 -39.87
CA ASP A 5 21.89 41.00 -39.66
C ASP A 5 20.88 40.40 -38.66
N PHE A 6 21.06 39.16 -38.23
CA PHE A 6 20.15 38.52 -37.25
C PHE A 6 20.37 39.03 -35.81
N LEU A 7 21.54 39.59 -35.49
CA LEU A 7 21.89 40.04 -34.14
C LEU A 7 21.55 41.52 -33.84
N LYS A 8 20.92 42.25 -34.77
CA LYS A 8 20.56 43.67 -34.56
C LYS A 8 19.06 43.96 -34.39
N GLN A 9 18.19 42.96 -34.40
CA GLN A 9 16.76 43.13 -34.12
C GLN A 9 16.27 42.52 -32.79
N LEU A 10 17.19 42.13 -31.89
CA LEU A 10 16.87 41.72 -30.50
C LEU A 10 17.13 42.85 -29.49
N GLY A 11 17.00 44.11 -29.92
CA GLY A 11 17.40 45.28 -29.13
C GLY A 11 16.29 46.00 -28.35
N LYS A 12 15.00 45.73 -28.59
CA LYS A 12 13.89 46.45 -27.92
C LYS A 12 12.66 45.57 -27.78
N GLY A 13 12.65 44.74 -26.75
CA GLY A 13 11.52 43.86 -26.46
C GLY A 13 11.83 42.76 -25.44
N ALA A 14 12.68 43.04 -24.45
CA ALA A 14 12.80 42.17 -23.28
C ALA A 14 11.59 42.43 -22.37
N LEU A 15 10.41 41.95 -22.77
CA LEU A 15 9.41 41.57 -21.78
C LEU A 15 9.95 40.30 -21.16
N ALA A 16 10.63 40.47 -20.03
CA ALA A 16 10.92 39.41 -19.10
C ALA A 16 9.63 38.61 -18.93
N SER A 17 9.60 37.38 -19.45
CA SER A 17 8.61 36.42 -19.01
C SER A 17 8.86 36.29 -17.51
N PRO A 18 7.94 36.74 -16.63
CA PRO A 18 8.12 36.41 -15.24
C PRO A 18 8.02 34.89 -15.24
N PHE A 19 9.09 34.22 -14.82
CA PHE A 19 8.92 32.93 -14.19
C PHE A 19 7.81 33.17 -13.17
N LEU A 20 6.60 32.68 -13.47
CA LEU A 20 5.53 32.64 -12.50
C LEU A 20 6.16 31.87 -11.35
N ALA A 21 6.59 32.61 -10.34
CA ALA A 21 6.89 32.06 -9.05
C ALA A 21 5.54 31.52 -8.59
N VAL A 22 5.27 30.26 -8.96
CA VAL A 22 4.37 29.44 -8.17
C VAL A 22 4.91 29.61 -6.77
N PRO A 23 4.11 30.12 -5.81
CA PRO A 23 4.55 30.11 -4.44
C PRO A 23 4.76 28.64 -4.13
N ILE A 24 6.03 28.22 -4.15
CA ILE A 24 6.46 27.03 -3.45
C ILE A 24 6.03 27.38 -2.05
N ALA A 25 4.94 26.75 -1.58
CA ALA A 25 4.62 26.75 -0.18
C ALA A 25 5.95 26.47 0.50
N SER A 26 6.46 27.46 1.24
CA SER A 26 7.65 27.30 2.03
C SER A 26 7.35 26.12 2.94
N PHE A 27 7.75 24.92 2.53
CA PHE A 27 7.96 23.80 3.43
C PHE A 27 9.13 24.28 4.28
N GLY A 28 8.79 25.07 5.28
CA GLY A 28 9.74 25.77 6.10
C GLY A 28 10.73 24.75 6.58
N SER A 29 12.00 25.03 6.36
CA SER A 29 13.10 24.50 7.15
C SER A 29 13.00 25.04 8.59
N GLU A 30 11.81 25.07 9.17
CA GLU A 30 11.70 25.19 10.60
C GLU A 30 12.26 23.89 11.16
N PRO A 31 13.26 23.96 12.05
CA PRO A 31 13.79 22.76 12.68
C PRO A 31 12.61 22.01 13.27
N ALA A 32 12.51 20.70 12.97
CA ALA A 32 11.48 19.84 13.51
C ALA A 32 11.27 20.19 15.00
N ASP A 33 10.04 20.57 15.33
CA ASP A 33 9.65 21.09 16.65
C ASP A 33 10.33 20.23 17.74
N ARG A 34 11.07 20.89 18.65
CA ARG A 34 11.93 20.26 19.69
C ARG A 34 11.12 19.51 20.76
N ASP A 35 9.85 19.24 20.49
CA ASP A 35 8.99 18.53 21.41
C ASP A 35 9.46 17.06 21.49
N PRO A 36 9.79 16.56 22.70
CA PRO A 36 10.21 15.19 22.89
C PRO A 36 9.08 14.22 22.55
N TYR A 37 9.45 13.06 21.98
CA TYR A 37 8.50 11.96 21.73
C TYR A 37 8.07 11.26 23.02
N ASP A 38 8.87 11.36 24.10
CA ASP A 38 8.53 10.87 25.44
C ASP A 38 7.58 11.85 26.16
N VAL A 39 6.37 11.98 25.61
CA VAL A 39 5.27 12.70 26.24
C VAL A 39 4.47 11.74 27.12
N TRP A 40 4.25 12.13 28.39
CA TRP A 40 3.45 11.35 29.33
C TRP A 40 1.96 11.41 28.94
N GLY A 41 1.43 10.30 28.44
CA GLY A 41 0.01 10.09 28.12
C GLY A 41 -0.27 9.83 26.64
N GLU A 42 -1.17 8.89 26.38
CA GLU A 42 -1.54 8.41 25.03
C GLU A 42 -1.98 9.55 24.10
N ASP A 43 -2.86 10.45 24.56
CA ASP A 43 -3.39 11.54 23.75
C ASP A 43 -2.30 12.56 23.35
N LYS A 44 -1.46 12.96 24.30
CA LYS A 44 -0.34 13.88 24.03
C LYS A 44 0.68 13.28 23.07
N PHE A 45 0.91 11.98 23.15
CA PHE A 45 1.75 11.28 22.19
C PHE A 45 1.18 11.39 20.77
N TRP A 46 -0.11 11.13 20.56
CA TRP A 46 -0.72 11.24 19.23
C TRP A 46 -0.82 12.70 18.73
N GLU A 47 -1.03 13.67 19.63
CA GLU A 47 -0.94 15.10 19.29
C GLU A 47 0.48 15.47 18.81
N ARG A 48 1.51 14.97 19.47
CA ARG A 48 2.90 15.15 19.03
C ARG A 48 3.19 14.47 17.70
N ILE A 49 2.74 13.22 17.51
CA ILE A 49 2.90 12.50 16.24
C ILE A 49 2.18 13.23 15.11
N ARG A 50 0.99 13.79 15.34
CA ARG A 50 0.27 14.59 14.35
C ARG A 50 1.10 15.78 13.83
N LYS A 51 1.92 16.41 14.68
CA LYS A 51 2.82 17.51 14.26
C LYS A 51 3.88 17.09 13.25
N ASP A 52 4.21 15.80 13.15
CA ASP A 52 5.13 15.30 12.14
C ASP A 52 4.50 15.26 10.74
N TYR A 53 3.20 15.55 10.58
CA TYR A 53 2.53 15.50 9.29
C TYR A 53 2.14 16.91 8.82
N ALA A 54 2.59 17.27 7.62
CA ALA A 54 2.15 18.49 6.94
C ALA A 54 0.76 18.27 6.32
N LEU A 55 -0.28 18.35 7.14
CA LEU A 55 -1.67 18.12 6.72
C LEU A 55 -2.24 19.38 6.05
N LYS A 56 -2.93 19.20 4.92
CA LYS A 56 -3.65 20.28 4.24
C LYS A 56 -4.89 20.66 5.06
N PRO A 57 -5.08 21.95 5.42
CA PRO A 57 -6.19 22.35 6.30
C PRO A 57 -7.55 22.37 5.58
N ASP A 58 -7.55 22.36 4.25
CA ASP A 58 -8.76 22.51 3.42
C ASP A 58 -9.73 21.34 3.55
N TYR A 59 -9.25 20.17 4.00
CA TYR A 59 -10.08 18.98 4.18
C TYR A 59 -9.53 18.05 5.27
N ILE A 60 -10.43 17.24 5.83
CA ILE A 60 -10.08 16.07 6.63
C ILE A 60 -9.69 14.95 5.67
N ASN A 61 -8.45 14.48 5.74
CA ASN A 61 -7.99 13.35 4.93
C ASN A 61 -8.40 12.01 5.57
N LEU A 62 -9.36 11.31 4.96
CA LEU A 62 -9.72 9.93 5.29
C LEU A 62 -9.38 8.98 4.13
N GLU A 63 -8.48 9.38 3.23
CA GLU A 63 -7.91 8.57 2.15
C GLU A 63 -6.41 8.38 2.40
N ASN A 64 -6.07 7.35 3.17
CA ASN A 64 -4.72 6.83 3.37
C ASN A 64 -4.55 5.45 2.72
N GLY A 65 -5.62 4.88 2.18
CA GLY A 65 -5.60 3.59 1.50
C GLY A 65 -4.91 3.63 0.13
N TYR A 66 -4.86 4.79 -0.53
CA TYR A 66 -4.13 4.92 -1.79
C TYR A 66 -2.62 5.01 -1.54
N TYR A 67 -2.17 6.02 -0.79
CA TYR A 67 -0.83 6.13 -0.19
C TYR A 67 -0.90 7.02 1.07
N ASN A 68 0.10 6.96 1.94
CA ASN A 68 0.13 7.77 3.16
C ASN A 68 0.89 9.08 2.93
N ILE A 69 0.42 10.16 3.58
CA ILE A 69 1.23 11.37 3.75
C ILE A 69 2.47 10.97 4.55
N ALA A 70 3.67 11.17 3.99
CA ALA A 70 4.91 10.83 4.68
C ALA A 70 5.16 11.81 5.84
N PRO A 71 5.62 11.34 7.02
CA PRO A 71 5.99 12.21 8.11
C PRO A 71 7.22 13.05 7.72
N ILE A 72 7.23 14.33 8.13
CA ILE A 72 8.25 15.33 7.87
C ILE A 72 9.65 14.84 8.25
N PRO A 73 9.88 14.16 9.41
CA PRO A 73 11.19 13.60 9.73
C PRO A 73 11.72 12.63 8.65
N THR A 74 10.88 11.74 8.12
CA THR A 74 11.25 10.83 7.02
C THR A 74 11.45 11.58 5.71
N LEU A 75 10.59 12.56 5.41
CA LEU A 75 10.69 13.36 4.18
C LEU A 75 11.97 14.21 4.13
N GLN A 76 12.38 14.79 5.26
CA GLN A 76 13.64 15.53 5.37
C GLN A 76 14.86 14.64 5.09
N LYS A 77 14.86 13.40 5.61
CA LYS A 77 15.91 12.41 5.29
C LYS A 77 15.91 12.03 3.81
N PHE A 78 14.73 11.82 3.23
CA PHE A 78 14.58 11.54 1.80
C PHE A 78 15.12 12.67 0.92
N TRP A 79 14.87 13.94 1.26
CA TRP A 79 15.47 15.07 0.56
C TRP A 79 17.00 15.09 0.65
N GLY A 80 17.55 14.78 1.84
CA GLY A 80 19.00 14.60 2.01
C GLY A 80 19.56 13.50 1.10
N HIS A 81 18.87 12.36 1.02
CA HIS A 81 19.26 11.25 0.13
C HIS A 81 19.23 11.65 -1.35
N ILE A 82 18.23 12.41 -1.77
CA ILE A 82 18.15 12.96 -3.14
C ILE A 82 19.37 13.84 -3.42
N GLN A 83 19.68 14.78 -2.52
CA GLN A 83 20.83 15.69 -2.67
C GLN A 83 22.14 14.91 -2.74
N GLU A 84 22.34 13.97 -1.81
CA GLU A 84 23.58 13.20 -1.71
C GLU A 84 23.83 12.31 -2.93
N VAL A 85 22.81 11.54 -3.36
CA VAL A 85 22.93 10.66 -4.53
C VAL A 85 23.20 11.48 -5.80
N ASN A 86 22.58 12.65 -5.97
CA ASN A 86 22.82 13.50 -7.14
C ASN A 86 24.14 14.28 -7.06
N TYR A 87 24.64 14.59 -5.86
CA TYR A 87 25.96 15.17 -5.66
C TYR A 87 27.07 14.18 -6.03
N GLN A 88 26.96 12.92 -5.59
CA GLN A 88 27.93 11.87 -5.91
C GLN A 88 27.78 11.32 -7.33
N GLY A 89 26.56 11.30 -7.88
CA GLY A 89 26.25 10.82 -9.22
C GLY A 89 26.67 9.36 -9.46
N SER A 90 27.34 9.10 -10.58
CA SER A 90 27.75 7.74 -10.96
C SER A 90 28.72 7.09 -9.97
N TYR A 91 29.41 7.86 -9.12
CA TYR A 91 30.28 7.29 -8.10
C TYR A 91 29.45 6.44 -7.13
N TYR A 92 28.44 7.04 -6.49
CA TYR A 92 27.52 6.35 -5.58
C TYR A 92 26.89 5.11 -6.24
N MET A 93 26.38 5.27 -7.46
CA MET A 93 25.70 4.19 -8.19
C MET A 93 26.60 2.98 -8.47
N ARG A 94 27.92 3.18 -8.56
CA ARG A 94 28.87 2.12 -8.90
C ARG A 94 29.62 1.55 -7.70
N THR A 95 29.73 2.31 -6.60
CA THR A 95 30.57 1.92 -5.45
C THR A 95 29.79 1.68 -4.16
N VAL A 96 28.64 2.33 -3.95
CA VAL A 96 27.96 2.35 -2.64
C VAL A 96 26.54 1.75 -2.68
N GLN A 97 25.81 1.95 -3.79
CA GLN A 97 24.36 1.66 -3.82
C GLN A 97 24.01 0.21 -3.45
N TRP A 98 24.85 -0.76 -3.83
CA TRP A 98 24.55 -2.17 -3.66
C TRP A 98 24.67 -2.62 -2.21
N ASP A 99 25.65 -2.10 -1.48
CA ASP A 99 25.82 -2.41 -0.07
C ASP A 99 24.74 -1.73 0.78
N ASN A 100 24.36 -0.50 0.42
CA ASN A 100 23.19 0.15 1.01
C ASN A 100 21.91 -0.66 0.76
N LYS A 101 21.65 -1.05 -0.49
CA LYS A 101 20.47 -1.83 -0.85
C LYS A 101 20.42 -3.16 -0.10
N LYS A 102 21.54 -3.89 -0.01
CA LYS A 102 21.64 -5.14 0.80
C LYS A 102 21.30 -4.90 2.27
N ARG A 103 21.85 -3.85 2.89
CA ARG A 103 21.60 -3.50 4.29
C ARG A 103 20.13 -3.19 4.55
N ILE A 104 19.51 -2.43 3.65
CA ILE A 104 18.08 -2.05 3.73
C ILE A 104 17.20 -3.28 3.51
N THR A 105 17.51 -4.13 2.53
CA THR A 105 16.81 -5.41 2.32
C THR A 105 16.87 -6.30 3.55
N ALA A 106 18.03 -6.39 4.21
CA ALA A 106 18.16 -7.16 5.45
C ALA A 106 17.29 -6.61 6.59
N ARG A 107 17.20 -5.30 6.73
CA ARG A 107 16.33 -4.67 7.72
C ARG A 107 14.84 -4.88 7.41
N LEU A 108 14.45 -4.76 6.15
CA LEU A 108 13.09 -5.09 5.70
C LEU A 108 12.73 -6.56 5.95
N ALA A 109 13.66 -7.48 5.64
CA ALA A 109 13.44 -8.90 5.86
C ALA A 109 13.26 -9.21 7.35
N ALA A 110 14.06 -8.59 8.22
CA ALA A 110 13.89 -8.68 9.67
C ALA A 110 12.54 -8.15 10.15
N LEU A 111 12.06 -7.02 9.59
CA LEU A 111 10.75 -6.45 9.94
C LEU A 111 9.58 -7.40 9.67
N VAL A 112 9.69 -8.26 8.64
CA VAL A 112 8.64 -9.22 8.24
C VAL A 112 9.00 -10.68 8.57
N GLY A 113 10.06 -10.89 9.35
CA GLY A 113 10.43 -12.19 9.92
C GLY A 113 11.10 -13.18 8.96
N CYS A 114 11.58 -12.77 7.78
CA CYS A 114 12.14 -13.69 6.78
C CYS A 114 13.65 -13.48 6.54
N ASN A 115 14.25 -14.35 5.72
CA ASN A 115 15.64 -14.21 5.30
C ASN A 115 15.77 -13.15 4.19
N SER A 116 16.84 -12.36 4.22
CA SER A 116 17.13 -11.36 3.16
C SER A 116 17.40 -11.99 1.79
N GLU A 117 17.79 -13.26 1.72
CA GLU A 117 17.95 -14.01 0.47
C GLU A 117 16.61 -14.38 -0.19
N GLU A 118 15.49 -14.18 0.50
CA GLU A 118 14.14 -14.42 0.01
C GLU A 118 13.40 -13.12 -0.28
N VAL A 119 14.06 -11.96 -0.18
CA VAL A 119 13.43 -10.63 -0.34
C VAL A 119 14.19 -9.75 -1.32
N ILE A 120 13.44 -8.99 -2.12
CA ILE A 120 13.95 -7.89 -2.93
C ILE A 120 13.10 -6.63 -2.74
N ILE A 121 13.73 -5.47 -2.96
CA ILE A 121 13.05 -4.16 -2.98
C ILE A 121 12.58 -3.88 -4.40
N THR A 122 11.27 -3.81 -4.58
CA THR A 122 10.60 -3.42 -5.84
C THR A 122 10.10 -1.98 -5.74
N ARG A 123 9.35 -1.49 -6.75
CA ARG A 123 8.77 -0.13 -6.72
C ARG A 123 7.41 -0.06 -6.04
N ASN A 124 6.68 -1.18 -5.93
CA ASN A 124 5.34 -1.28 -5.31
C ASN A 124 4.83 -2.74 -5.28
N THR A 125 3.66 -2.98 -4.68
CA THR A 125 2.98 -4.29 -4.73
C THR A 125 2.73 -4.77 -6.15
N THR A 126 2.28 -3.89 -7.05
CA THR A 126 1.92 -4.29 -8.43
C THR A 126 3.13 -4.90 -9.12
N GLU A 127 4.28 -4.24 -9.14
CA GLU A 127 5.51 -4.83 -9.68
C GLU A 127 5.88 -6.15 -8.97
N SER A 128 5.73 -6.20 -7.66
CA SER A 128 6.07 -7.41 -6.87
C SER A 128 5.25 -8.61 -7.30
N LEU A 129 3.92 -8.48 -7.33
CA LEU A 129 3.03 -9.59 -7.64
C LEU A 129 2.94 -9.85 -9.15
N ASP A 130 3.07 -8.82 -9.97
CA ASP A 130 3.14 -8.98 -11.42
C ASP A 130 4.40 -9.73 -11.84
N MET A 131 5.53 -9.54 -11.14
CA MET A 131 6.74 -10.36 -11.33
C MET A 131 6.44 -11.85 -11.14
N ILE A 132 5.61 -12.20 -10.16
CA ILE A 132 5.21 -13.59 -9.92
C ILE A 132 4.21 -14.04 -10.98
N ILE A 133 3.10 -13.32 -11.19
CA ILE A 133 2.05 -13.72 -12.15
C ILE A 133 2.64 -13.89 -13.55
N GLY A 134 3.42 -12.93 -14.03
CA GLY A 134 4.00 -12.97 -15.38
C GLY A 134 5.22 -13.89 -15.49
N GLY A 135 5.91 -14.14 -14.37
CA GLY A 135 7.09 -15.01 -14.31
C GLY A 135 6.77 -16.48 -13.97
N PHE A 136 5.56 -16.79 -13.52
CA PHE A 136 5.16 -18.14 -13.15
C PHE A 136 5.18 -19.05 -14.39
N PRO A 137 5.65 -20.31 -14.29
CA PRO A 137 5.84 -21.20 -15.44
C PRO A 137 4.52 -21.83 -15.95
N TRP A 138 3.54 -20.99 -16.26
CA TRP A 138 2.20 -21.39 -16.72
C TRP A 138 2.23 -22.34 -17.91
N GLN A 139 1.34 -23.34 -17.87
CA GLN A 139 0.97 -24.18 -19.00
C GLN A 139 -0.49 -23.93 -19.41
N GLU A 140 -0.83 -24.29 -20.64
CA GLU A 140 -2.20 -24.19 -21.13
C GLU A 140 -3.14 -25.05 -20.27
N GLY A 141 -4.25 -24.45 -19.84
CA GLY A 141 -5.25 -25.08 -18.98
C GLY A 141 -4.92 -25.08 -17.49
N ASP A 142 -3.75 -24.60 -17.05
CA ASP A 142 -3.50 -24.35 -15.64
C ASP A 142 -4.54 -23.38 -15.07
N GLU A 143 -4.92 -23.56 -13.80
CA GLU A 143 -5.96 -22.78 -13.15
C GLU A 143 -5.36 -21.88 -12.06
N ALA A 144 -5.79 -20.62 -12.04
CA ALA A 144 -5.52 -19.66 -10.97
C ALA A 144 -6.83 -19.25 -10.27
N ILE A 145 -6.83 -19.20 -8.94
CA ILE A 145 -8.01 -18.80 -8.14
C ILE A 145 -7.72 -17.46 -7.46
N TYR A 146 -8.64 -16.52 -7.55
CA TYR A 146 -8.57 -15.24 -6.84
C TYR A 146 -9.98 -14.69 -6.57
N ALA A 147 -10.09 -13.71 -5.69
CA ALA A 147 -11.35 -13.06 -5.35
C ALA A 147 -11.65 -11.85 -6.25
N ILE A 148 -12.93 -11.57 -6.46
CA ILE A 148 -13.38 -10.33 -7.14
C ILE A 148 -12.98 -9.09 -6.31
N GLN A 149 -12.81 -9.26 -5.00
CA GLN A 149 -12.34 -8.27 -4.03
C GLN A 149 -10.82 -8.03 -4.07
N ASP A 150 -10.05 -8.91 -4.71
CA ASP A 150 -8.61 -8.69 -4.87
C ASP A 150 -8.33 -7.49 -5.78
N TYR A 151 -7.15 -6.88 -5.58
CA TYR A 151 -6.81 -5.62 -6.23
C TYR A 151 -6.78 -5.75 -7.76
N GLY A 152 -7.39 -4.77 -8.44
CA GLY A 152 -7.66 -4.83 -9.87
C GLY A 152 -6.42 -5.02 -10.75
N ALA A 153 -5.24 -4.54 -10.34
CA ALA A 153 -4.02 -4.73 -11.12
C ALA A 153 -3.65 -6.22 -11.28
N MET A 154 -3.73 -6.99 -10.20
CA MET A 154 -3.40 -8.41 -10.21
C MET A 154 -4.45 -9.20 -11.01
N ARG A 155 -5.73 -8.84 -10.88
CA ARG A 155 -6.81 -9.40 -11.71
C ARG A 155 -6.57 -9.14 -13.20
N MET A 156 -6.17 -7.92 -13.57
CA MET A 156 -5.83 -7.59 -14.95
C MET A 156 -4.62 -8.40 -15.46
N HIS A 157 -3.62 -8.66 -14.62
CA HIS A 157 -2.49 -9.49 -15.03
C HIS A 157 -2.89 -10.96 -15.19
N PHE A 158 -3.73 -11.50 -14.31
CA PHE A 158 -4.30 -12.83 -14.51
C PHE A 158 -5.05 -12.92 -15.85
N GLN A 159 -5.82 -11.90 -16.23
CA GLN A 159 -6.45 -11.84 -17.56
C GLN A 159 -5.44 -11.80 -18.71
N GLN A 160 -4.28 -11.18 -18.51
CA GLN A 160 -3.21 -11.17 -19.52
C GLN A 160 -2.57 -12.56 -19.67
N VAL A 161 -2.25 -13.26 -18.58
CA VAL A 161 -1.67 -14.61 -18.67
C VAL A 161 -2.68 -15.63 -19.18
N ALA A 162 -3.99 -15.44 -18.93
CA ALA A 162 -5.03 -16.23 -19.58
C ALA A 162 -4.98 -16.10 -21.11
N LYS A 163 -4.83 -14.87 -21.63
CA LYS A 163 -4.71 -14.61 -23.09
C LYS A 163 -3.39 -15.11 -23.67
N ARG A 164 -2.30 -15.04 -22.90
CA ARG A 164 -0.94 -15.36 -23.37
C ARG A 164 -0.58 -16.84 -23.29
N HIS A 165 -1.07 -17.51 -22.24
CA HIS A 165 -0.66 -18.87 -21.88
C HIS A 165 -1.85 -19.85 -21.79
N GLY A 166 -3.09 -19.40 -21.98
CA GLY A 166 -4.26 -20.27 -21.86
C GLY A 166 -4.62 -20.65 -20.42
N VAL A 167 -4.20 -19.85 -19.43
CA VAL A 167 -4.56 -20.01 -18.02
C VAL A 167 -6.06 -19.79 -17.83
N VAL A 168 -6.70 -20.63 -17.01
CA VAL A 168 -8.10 -20.51 -16.63
C VAL A 168 -8.20 -19.77 -15.29
N ASN A 169 -8.87 -18.62 -15.31
CA ASN A 169 -9.06 -17.80 -14.11
C ASN A 169 -10.39 -18.17 -13.43
N LYS A 170 -10.32 -18.56 -12.15
CA LYS A 170 -11.47 -18.86 -11.31
C LYS A 170 -11.68 -17.75 -10.30
N GLU A 171 -12.72 -16.95 -10.50
CA GLU A 171 -13.05 -15.84 -9.60
C GLU A 171 -14.06 -16.30 -8.54
N ILE A 172 -13.75 -16.05 -7.26
CA ILE A 172 -14.67 -16.25 -6.13
C ILE A 172 -15.15 -14.91 -5.57
N SER A 173 -16.22 -14.93 -4.78
CA SER A 173 -16.69 -13.74 -4.05
C SER A 173 -16.54 -13.94 -2.55
N ILE A 174 -15.84 -13.01 -1.90
CA ILE A 174 -15.66 -12.99 -0.44
C ILE A 174 -16.82 -12.24 0.22
N PRO A 175 -17.50 -12.83 1.23
CA PRO A 175 -18.54 -12.12 1.97
C PRO A 175 -17.94 -10.98 2.81
N ASN A 176 -18.61 -9.82 2.80
CA ASN A 176 -18.25 -8.67 3.64
C ASN A 176 -18.29 -8.99 5.15
N HIS A 177 -19.18 -9.90 5.55
CA HIS A 177 -19.36 -10.33 6.94
C HIS A 177 -19.31 -11.86 6.99
N PRO A 178 -18.11 -12.49 6.95
CA PRO A 178 -18.01 -13.94 7.07
C PRO A 178 -18.46 -14.39 8.46
N LYS A 179 -19.03 -15.60 8.52
CA LYS A 179 -19.42 -16.30 9.74
C LYS A 179 -18.22 -16.85 10.50
N SER A 180 -17.18 -17.25 9.78
CA SER A 180 -15.92 -17.73 10.36
C SER A 180 -14.78 -17.72 9.33
N ASP A 181 -13.57 -18.04 9.77
CA ASP A 181 -12.44 -18.25 8.86
C ASP A 181 -12.66 -19.47 7.96
N GLU A 182 -13.33 -20.51 8.48
CA GLU A 182 -13.58 -21.76 7.76
C GLU A 182 -14.52 -21.56 6.58
N GLU A 183 -15.46 -20.60 6.65
CA GLU A 183 -16.24 -20.17 5.49
C GLU A 183 -15.32 -19.62 4.38
N LEU A 184 -14.35 -18.77 4.75
CA LEU A 184 -13.41 -18.21 3.79
C LEU A 184 -12.49 -19.27 3.19
N VAL A 185 -12.01 -20.22 3.99
CA VAL A 185 -11.18 -21.34 3.52
C VAL A 185 -11.96 -22.22 2.54
N ALA A 186 -13.21 -22.57 2.86
CA ALA A 186 -14.06 -23.41 2.02
C ALA A 186 -14.30 -22.79 0.63
N LEU A 187 -14.50 -21.46 0.54
CA LEU A 187 -14.68 -20.77 -0.74
C LEU A 187 -13.50 -20.98 -1.70
N TYR A 188 -12.27 -21.01 -1.19
CA TYR A 188 -11.10 -21.31 -2.01
C TYR A 188 -10.97 -22.82 -2.29
N GLU A 189 -11.16 -23.66 -1.27
CA GLU A 189 -11.02 -25.13 -1.38
C GLU A 189 -11.96 -25.73 -2.42
N GLU A 190 -13.22 -25.26 -2.46
CA GLU A 190 -14.24 -25.71 -3.42
C GLU A 190 -13.89 -25.44 -4.89
N GLN A 191 -12.97 -24.50 -5.16
CA GLN A 191 -12.54 -24.17 -6.52
C GLN A 191 -11.34 -24.99 -6.99
N ILE A 192 -10.66 -25.70 -6.09
CA ILE A 192 -9.44 -26.45 -6.40
C ILE A 192 -9.75 -27.67 -7.28
N THR A 193 -8.93 -27.86 -8.32
CA THR A 193 -8.91 -29.06 -9.16
C THR A 193 -7.48 -29.53 -9.37
N PRO A 194 -7.24 -30.70 -9.99
CA PRO A 194 -5.88 -31.13 -10.35
C PRO A 194 -5.11 -30.16 -11.28
N ARG A 195 -5.80 -29.18 -11.91
CA ARG A 195 -5.17 -28.15 -12.74
C ARG A 195 -4.84 -26.86 -11.99
N THR A 196 -5.29 -26.71 -10.74
CA THR A 196 -4.98 -25.52 -9.95
C THR A 196 -3.48 -25.46 -9.64
N ARG A 197 -2.89 -24.29 -9.87
CA ARG A 197 -1.45 -24.04 -9.60
C ARG A 197 -1.22 -22.92 -8.61
N LEU A 198 -2.04 -21.87 -8.65
CA LEU A 198 -1.84 -20.68 -7.83
C LEU A 198 -3.17 -20.17 -7.26
N ILE A 199 -3.17 -19.87 -5.96
CA ILE A 199 -4.19 -19.06 -5.31
C ILE A 199 -3.60 -17.69 -5.03
N MET A 200 -4.36 -16.63 -5.31
CA MET A 200 -4.05 -15.28 -4.87
C MET A 200 -5.11 -14.79 -3.89
N LEU A 201 -4.65 -14.06 -2.87
CA LEU A 201 -5.52 -13.37 -1.92
C LEU A 201 -4.83 -12.13 -1.34
N CYS A 202 -5.60 -11.08 -1.08
CA CYS A 202 -5.16 -10.02 -0.18
C CYS A 202 -5.04 -10.52 1.28
N HIS A 203 -3.95 -10.16 1.96
CA HIS A 203 -3.84 -10.32 3.42
C HIS A 203 -4.84 -9.41 4.14
N MET A 204 -5.03 -8.20 3.64
CA MET A 204 -6.10 -7.28 4.04
C MET A 204 -6.76 -6.71 2.78
N ILE A 205 -8.05 -6.97 2.61
CA ILE A 205 -8.82 -6.52 1.44
C ILE A 205 -8.87 -4.98 1.43
N ASN A 206 -8.36 -4.36 0.36
CA ASN A 206 -8.18 -2.92 0.28
C ASN A 206 -9.49 -2.12 0.33
N ILE A 207 -10.62 -2.74 -0.04
CA ILE A 207 -11.92 -2.08 -0.15
C ILE A 207 -12.81 -2.23 1.09
N THR A 208 -12.64 -3.27 1.90
CA THR A 208 -13.42 -3.49 3.13
C THR A 208 -12.57 -3.39 4.39
N GLY A 209 -11.25 -3.56 4.30
CA GLY A 209 -10.35 -3.68 5.44
C GLY A 209 -10.38 -5.04 6.14
N GLN A 210 -11.09 -6.03 5.57
CA GLN A 210 -11.14 -7.39 6.09
C GLN A 210 -9.77 -8.06 6.03
N ILE A 211 -9.27 -8.49 7.18
CA ILE A 211 -8.06 -9.31 7.31
C ILE A 211 -8.44 -10.77 7.05
N MET A 212 -7.75 -11.39 6.11
CA MET A 212 -8.01 -12.76 5.66
C MET A 212 -7.21 -13.77 6.50
N PRO A 213 -7.72 -15.00 6.70
CA PRO A 213 -7.02 -16.05 7.44
C PRO A 213 -5.94 -16.71 6.56
N VAL A 214 -4.95 -15.93 6.14
CA VAL A 214 -3.93 -16.30 5.14
C VAL A 214 -3.29 -17.63 5.47
N ARG A 215 -2.84 -17.82 6.73
CA ARG A 215 -2.20 -19.08 7.16
C ARG A 215 -3.08 -20.31 6.93
N LYS A 216 -4.37 -20.24 7.30
CA LYS A 216 -5.31 -21.37 7.12
C LYS A 216 -5.52 -21.68 5.64
N ILE A 217 -5.58 -20.64 4.79
CA ILE A 217 -5.72 -20.80 3.34
C ILE A 217 -4.46 -21.42 2.72
N CYS A 218 -3.27 -20.96 3.13
CA CYS A 218 -1.99 -21.55 2.71
C CYS A 218 -1.89 -23.04 3.11
N GLU A 219 -2.15 -23.35 4.37
CA GLU A 219 -2.11 -24.73 4.88
C GLU A 219 -3.12 -25.62 4.13
N MET A 220 -4.33 -25.13 3.85
CA MET A 220 -5.32 -25.83 3.03
C MET A 220 -4.80 -26.07 1.61
N ALA A 221 -4.35 -25.03 0.92
CA ALA A 221 -3.89 -25.10 -0.48
C ALA A 221 -2.70 -26.06 -0.67
N HIS A 222 -1.77 -26.05 0.27
CA HIS A 222 -0.59 -26.92 0.25
C HIS A 222 -0.94 -28.40 0.35
N ARG A 223 -2.07 -28.79 0.97
CA ARG A 223 -2.55 -30.20 0.95
C ARG A 223 -2.90 -30.69 -0.45
N TYR A 224 -3.19 -29.77 -1.37
CA TYR A 224 -3.48 -30.04 -2.78
C TYR A 224 -2.28 -29.78 -3.69
N GLY A 225 -1.12 -29.39 -3.14
CA GLY A 225 0.06 -29.01 -3.92
C GLY A 225 -0.11 -27.67 -4.66
N VAL A 226 -1.03 -26.81 -4.22
CA VAL A 226 -1.31 -25.50 -4.82
C VAL A 226 -0.54 -24.41 -4.09
N GLU A 227 0.15 -23.55 -4.82
CA GLU A 227 0.93 -22.45 -4.25
C GLU A 227 0.05 -21.24 -3.94
N VAL A 228 0.48 -20.40 -2.99
CA VAL A 228 -0.28 -19.23 -2.53
C VAL A 228 0.55 -17.95 -2.61
N MET A 229 0.03 -16.97 -3.35
CA MET A 229 0.57 -15.62 -3.47
C MET A 229 -0.30 -14.63 -2.69
N VAL A 230 0.33 -13.84 -1.83
CA VAL A 230 -0.37 -12.92 -0.92
C VAL A 230 -0.11 -11.46 -1.28
N ASP A 231 -1.18 -10.70 -1.47
CA ASP A 231 -1.12 -9.24 -1.55
C ASP A 231 -1.16 -8.63 -0.15
N GLY A 232 0.01 -8.16 0.29
CA GLY A 232 0.25 -7.54 1.58
C GLY A 232 0.27 -6.02 1.57
N ALA A 233 -0.19 -5.35 0.50
CA ALA A 233 -0.04 -3.89 0.32
C ALA A 233 -0.51 -3.06 1.52
N HIS A 234 -1.49 -3.58 2.27
CA HIS A 234 -2.11 -2.91 3.39
C HIS A 234 -1.64 -3.40 4.78
N CYS A 235 -0.56 -4.18 4.85
CA CYS A 235 -0.17 -4.85 6.11
C CYS A 235 1.17 -4.37 6.70
N ILE A 236 2.22 -4.21 5.89
CA ILE A 236 3.55 -3.83 6.43
C ILE A 236 3.48 -2.43 7.03
N GLY A 237 3.80 -2.31 8.33
CA GLY A 237 3.70 -1.07 9.10
C GLY A 237 2.28 -0.72 9.54
N HIS A 238 1.30 -1.60 9.32
CA HIS A 238 -0.11 -1.44 9.73
C HIS A 238 -0.52 -2.44 10.81
N ILE A 239 -0.12 -3.69 10.62
CA ILE A 239 -0.31 -4.82 11.54
C ILE A 239 1.02 -5.56 11.66
N GLN A 240 1.17 -6.39 12.69
CA GLN A 240 2.29 -7.34 12.74
C GLN A 240 2.24 -8.30 11.55
N VAL A 241 3.38 -8.45 10.86
CA VAL A 241 3.53 -9.37 9.73
C VAL A 241 4.69 -10.32 10.02
N ASP A 242 4.43 -11.62 9.93
CA ASP A 242 5.43 -12.70 9.99
C ASP A 242 5.22 -13.59 8.75
N ILE A 243 5.96 -13.30 7.67
CA ILE A 243 5.76 -13.98 6.38
C ILE A 243 5.98 -15.49 6.50
N PRO A 244 7.06 -16.01 7.13
CA PRO A 244 7.22 -17.45 7.34
C PRO A 244 6.12 -18.07 8.20
N GLY A 245 5.53 -17.31 9.13
CA GLY A 245 4.36 -17.70 9.90
C GLY A 245 3.09 -17.85 9.06
N LEU A 246 2.92 -17.05 8.00
CA LEU A 246 1.79 -17.10 7.07
C LEU A 246 1.81 -18.31 6.15
N LYS A 247 2.97 -18.96 5.97
CA LYS A 247 3.16 -20.12 5.07
C LYS A 247 2.84 -19.84 3.59
N CYS A 248 2.82 -18.58 3.15
CA CYS A 248 2.66 -18.26 1.73
C CYS A 248 3.94 -18.55 0.94
N ASP A 249 3.80 -18.74 -0.36
CA ASP A 249 4.90 -18.99 -1.30
C ASP A 249 5.47 -17.69 -1.86
N TYR A 250 4.63 -16.66 -1.98
CA TYR A 250 4.98 -15.33 -2.46
C TYR A 250 4.24 -14.26 -1.64
N TYR A 251 4.89 -13.12 -1.39
CA TYR A 251 4.27 -11.99 -0.70
C TYR A 251 4.72 -10.67 -1.30
N GLY A 252 3.78 -9.81 -1.67
CA GLY A 252 4.07 -8.50 -2.26
C GLY A 252 3.49 -7.36 -1.43
N SER A 253 4.23 -6.27 -1.24
CA SER A 253 3.72 -5.10 -0.53
C SER A 253 4.29 -3.78 -1.03
N SER A 254 3.47 -2.75 -1.06
CA SER A 254 3.87 -1.36 -1.19
C SER A 254 4.32 -0.84 0.17
N LEU A 255 5.43 -0.11 0.21
CA LEU A 255 5.95 0.46 1.45
C LEU A 255 5.47 1.92 1.67
N HIS A 256 4.92 2.54 0.62
CA HIS A 256 4.38 3.91 0.66
C HIS A 256 2.97 4.05 1.22
N LYS A 257 2.39 2.94 1.66
CA LYS A 257 1.14 2.94 2.42
C LYS A 257 1.51 3.05 3.89
N TRP A 258 1.25 2.02 4.69
CA TRP A 258 1.30 2.13 6.13
C TRP A 258 2.72 2.26 6.70
N LEU A 259 3.76 1.73 6.06
CA LEU A 259 5.14 2.02 6.45
C LEU A 259 5.53 3.49 6.16
N SER A 260 4.78 4.20 5.31
CA SER A 260 4.97 5.63 4.99
C SER A 260 6.33 5.95 4.37
N THR A 261 6.94 4.99 3.67
CA THR A 261 8.09 5.27 2.80
C THR A 261 7.65 6.18 1.65
N PRO A 262 8.48 7.11 1.15
CA PRO A 262 8.20 7.82 -0.09
C PRO A 262 7.88 6.86 -1.26
N LEU A 263 7.08 7.33 -2.23
CA LEU A 263 6.64 6.54 -3.38
C LEU A 263 7.83 5.94 -4.14
N GLY A 264 7.63 4.74 -4.71
CA GLY A 264 8.65 4.03 -5.48
C GLY A 264 9.40 2.93 -4.70
N ALA A 265 8.88 2.53 -3.54
CA ALA A 265 9.39 1.40 -2.77
C ALA A 265 8.29 0.35 -2.48
N GLY A 266 8.68 -0.91 -2.64
CA GLY A 266 7.90 -2.11 -2.41
C GLY A 266 8.79 -3.26 -1.93
N LEU A 267 8.16 -4.38 -1.60
CA LEU A 267 8.78 -5.61 -1.16
C LEU A 267 8.18 -6.77 -1.94
N LEU A 268 9.04 -7.60 -2.52
CA LEU A 268 8.68 -8.94 -2.97
C LEU A 268 9.43 -9.96 -2.13
N TYR A 269 8.69 -10.86 -1.50
CA TYR A 269 9.19 -12.10 -0.93
C TYR A 269 8.89 -13.27 -1.87
N VAL A 270 9.87 -14.15 -2.05
CA VAL A 270 9.72 -15.44 -2.73
C VAL A 270 10.36 -16.50 -1.86
N LYS A 271 9.58 -17.51 -1.48
CA LYS A 271 10.09 -18.65 -0.73
C LYS A 271 11.27 -19.27 -1.48
N LYS A 272 12.37 -19.57 -0.76
CA LYS A 272 13.67 -19.91 -1.35
C LYS A 272 13.60 -20.96 -2.46
N ASP A 273 12.84 -22.03 -2.24
CA ASP A 273 12.73 -23.16 -3.18
C ASP A 273 11.97 -22.80 -4.48
N HIS A 274 11.21 -21.70 -4.48
CA HIS A 274 10.44 -21.24 -5.63
C HIS A 274 11.15 -20.21 -6.48
N ILE A 275 12.25 -19.62 -6.01
CA ILE A 275 13.03 -18.63 -6.78
C ILE A 275 13.47 -19.16 -8.16
N PRO A 276 14.02 -20.40 -8.29
CA PRO A 276 14.59 -20.86 -9.55
C PRO A 276 13.62 -20.92 -10.73
N LYS A 277 12.33 -21.21 -10.46
CA LYS A 277 11.32 -21.42 -11.50
C LYS A 277 10.65 -20.12 -11.98
N ILE A 278 10.76 -19.03 -11.22
CA ILE A 278 10.17 -17.75 -11.62
C ILE A 278 11.03 -17.11 -12.70
N TRP A 279 10.39 -16.80 -13.83
CA TRP A 279 11.01 -16.10 -14.95
C TRP A 279 11.07 -14.60 -14.65
N PRO A 280 12.26 -13.97 -14.69
CA PRO A 280 12.37 -12.52 -14.60
C PRO A 280 11.62 -11.83 -15.74
N LEU A 281 10.83 -10.79 -15.43
CA LEU A 281 10.17 -9.97 -16.46
C LEU A 281 11.16 -9.07 -17.21
N LEU A 282 12.20 -8.61 -16.51
CA LEU A 282 13.29 -7.84 -17.07
C LEU A 282 14.54 -8.71 -17.05
N ALA A 283 15.15 -8.90 -18.22
CA ALA A 283 16.33 -9.75 -18.36
C ALA A 283 17.45 -9.24 -17.45
N GLU A 284 17.99 -10.11 -16.61
CA GLU A 284 19.13 -9.84 -15.74
C GLU A 284 20.42 -10.42 -16.36
N HIS A 285 21.57 -9.92 -15.92
CA HIS A 285 22.87 -10.54 -16.15
C HIS A 285 22.94 -11.96 -15.56
N ARG A 286 24.05 -12.69 -15.77
CA ARG A 286 24.17 -14.05 -15.25
C ARG A 286 24.20 -14.03 -13.71
N ARG A 287 23.09 -14.43 -13.09
CA ARG A 287 22.96 -14.78 -11.68
C ARG A 287 22.58 -16.26 -11.57
N GLU A 288 22.92 -16.88 -10.44
CA GLU A 288 22.50 -18.24 -10.13
C GLU A 288 20.97 -18.35 -10.05
N ALA A 289 20.41 -19.50 -10.42
CA ALA A 289 18.96 -19.67 -10.53
C ALA A 289 18.23 -19.39 -9.20
N GLY A 290 18.85 -19.74 -8.07
CA GLY A 290 18.32 -19.52 -6.72
C GLY A 290 18.62 -18.15 -6.09
N ASP A 291 19.35 -17.26 -6.78
CA ASP A 291 19.58 -15.90 -6.30
C ASP A 291 18.36 -15.03 -6.62
N ILE A 292 17.61 -14.61 -5.58
CA ILE A 292 16.40 -13.77 -5.76
C ILE A 292 16.69 -12.44 -6.46
N GLY A 293 17.93 -11.95 -6.39
CA GLY A 293 18.37 -10.74 -7.10
C GLY A 293 18.09 -10.80 -8.61
N ARG A 294 17.95 -12.01 -9.19
CA ARG A 294 17.56 -12.20 -10.59
C ARG A 294 16.18 -11.62 -10.95
N LEU A 295 15.30 -11.47 -9.96
CA LEU A 295 13.96 -10.91 -10.13
C LEU A 295 13.93 -9.38 -9.92
N ASN A 296 15.08 -8.73 -9.72
CA ASN A 296 15.15 -7.31 -9.34
C ASN A 296 15.96 -6.43 -10.30
N HIS A 297 16.17 -6.86 -11.54
CA HIS A 297 16.88 -6.05 -12.53
C HIS A 297 15.95 -5.01 -13.15
N THR A 298 16.07 -3.74 -12.74
CA THR A 298 15.20 -2.65 -13.22
C THR A 298 15.91 -1.63 -14.11
N GLY A 299 17.21 -1.82 -14.37
CA GLY A 299 18.07 -0.78 -14.92
C GLY A 299 18.31 0.37 -13.93
N THR A 300 18.93 1.46 -14.39
CA THR A 300 19.20 2.66 -13.57
C THR A 300 17.89 3.32 -13.15
N HIS A 301 17.67 3.46 -11.83
CA HIS A 301 16.46 4.05 -11.26
C HIS A 301 16.78 4.98 -10.07
N PRO A 302 15.80 5.76 -9.57
CA PRO A 302 15.95 6.61 -8.38
C PRO A 302 16.20 5.82 -7.07
N VAL A 303 17.46 5.45 -6.78
CA VAL A 303 17.85 4.62 -5.61
C VAL A 303 17.78 5.36 -4.26
N HIS A 304 17.59 6.68 -4.25
CA HIS A 304 17.40 7.45 -3.01
C HIS A 304 16.10 7.07 -2.28
N THR A 305 15.13 6.45 -2.97
CA THR A 305 13.90 5.91 -2.36
C THR A 305 14.20 4.69 -1.50
N ASP A 306 15.10 3.80 -1.96
CA ASP A 306 15.52 2.63 -1.19
C ASP A 306 16.09 3.09 0.16
N LEU A 307 16.91 4.15 0.17
CA LEU A 307 17.49 4.70 1.39
C LEU A 307 16.46 5.20 2.41
N ALA A 308 15.34 5.75 1.96
CA ALA A 308 14.29 6.25 2.84
C ALA A 308 13.46 5.13 3.50
N ILE A 309 13.59 3.87 3.05
CA ILE A 309 12.98 2.73 3.72
C ILE A 309 13.50 2.61 5.15
N ASP A 310 14.82 2.74 5.36
CA ASP A 310 15.40 2.73 6.72
C ASP A 310 14.78 3.80 7.61
N ASN A 311 14.60 5.01 7.08
CA ASN A 311 14.05 6.12 7.86
C ASN A 311 12.56 5.96 8.15
N ALA A 312 11.84 5.25 7.29
CA ALA A 312 10.45 4.87 7.54
C ALA A 312 10.37 3.77 8.63
N ILE A 313 11.31 2.82 8.64
CA ILE A 313 11.43 1.81 9.70
C ILE A 313 11.83 2.47 11.02
N ASP A 314 12.80 3.39 11.03
CA ASP A 314 13.19 4.17 12.23
C ASP A 314 11.97 4.88 12.83
N TYR A 315 11.14 5.50 11.99
CA TYR A 315 9.94 6.20 12.44
C TYR A 315 8.85 5.25 12.97
N LEU A 316 8.69 4.07 12.34
CA LEU A 316 7.80 3.03 12.84
C LEU A 316 8.27 2.49 14.19
N GLU A 317 9.57 2.23 14.36
CA GLU A 317 10.18 1.78 15.62
C GLU A 317 10.01 2.82 16.73
N LEU A 318 10.16 4.10 16.39
CA LEU A 318 9.90 5.22 17.30
C LEU A 318 8.45 5.26 17.78
N ILE A 319 7.48 5.00 16.90
CA ILE A 319 6.06 4.90 17.31
C ILE A 319 5.79 3.60 18.09
N GLY A 320 6.43 2.52 17.67
CA GLY A 320 6.10 1.15 18.06
C GLY A 320 4.95 0.60 17.21
N LEU A 321 5.17 -0.53 16.52
CA LEU A 321 4.18 -1.13 15.63
C LEU A 321 2.90 -1.54 16.37
N GLU A 322 3.01 -2.16 17.55
CA GLU A 322 1.85 -2.55 18.36
C GLU A 322 1.02 -1.34 18.79
N ARG A 323 1.68 -0.28 19.28
CA ARG A 323 1.01 0.98 19.65
C ARG A 323 0.29 1.59 18.45
N LYS A 324 0.94 1.63 17.29
CA LYS A 324 0.34 2.09 16.04
C LYS A 324 -0.87 1.24 15.65
N GLU A 325 -0.74 -0.08 15.64
CA GLU A 325 -1.82 -1.00 15.28
C GLU A 325 -3.05 -0.78 16.18
N ASN A 326 -2.84 -0.66 17.51
CA ASN A 326 -3.90 -0.37 18.47
C ASN A 326 -4.60 0.97 18.19
N ARG A 327 -3.83 2.02 17.88
CA ARG A 327 -4.39 3.33 17.47
C ARG A 327 -5.21 3.24 16.18
N MET A 328 -4.73 2.47 15.20
CA MET A 328 -5.42 2.29 13.92
C MET A 328 -6.75 1.56 14.10
N ARG A 329 -6.76 0.48 14.90
CA ARG A 329 -7.99 -0.24 15.28
C ARG A 329 -8.94 0.67 16.05
N PHE A 330 -8.44 1.46 17.00
CA PHE A 330 -9.24 2.43 17.74
C PHE A 330 -9.91 3.45 16.81
N LEU A 331 -9.15 4.14 15.95
CA LEU A 331 -9.68 5.18 15.07
C LEU A 331 -10.72 4.63 14.09
N GLN A 332 -10.48 3.46 13.50
CA GLN A 332 -11.45 2.84 12.60
C GLN A 332 -12.75 2.48 13.32
N ARG A 333 -12.66 1.91 14.53
CA ARG A 333 -13.85 1.52 15.32
C ARG A 333 -14.60 2.73 15.87
N TYR A 334 -13.88 3.79 16.22
CA TYR A 334 -14.44 5.04 16.75
C TYR A 334 -15.56 5.60 15.86
N TRP A 335 -15.36 5.61 14.54
CA TRP A 335 -16.38 6.05 13.61
C TRP A 335 -17.32 4.93 13.15
N SER A 336 -16.84 3.70 12.99
CA SER A 336 -17.66 2.65 12.38
C SER A 336 -18.72 2.07 13.32
N GLU A 337 -18.39 1.86 14.60
CA GLU A 337 -19.33 1.32 15.59
C GLU A 337 -20.61 2.15 15.75
N PRO A 338 -20.56 3.49 15.96
CA PRO A 338 -21.78 4.28 16.09
C PRO A 338 -22.60 4.35 14.80
N LEU A 339 -21.97 4.17 13.63
CA LEU A 339 -22.66 4.20 12.33
C LEU A 339 -23.39 2.89 11.98
N ARG A 340 -22.95 1.73 12.51
CA ARG A 340 -23.62 0.43 12.28
C ARG A 340 -25.09 0.40 12.71
N LYS A 341 -25.48 1.25 13.67
CA LYS A 341 -26.84 1.30 14.24
C LYS A 341 -27.70 2.40 13.63
N VAL A 342 -27.19 3.12 12.63
CA VAL A 342 -27.90 4.23 12.00
C VAL A 342 -28.71 3.72 10.81
N LYS A 343 -30.01 4.05 10.78
CA LYS A 343 -30.89 3.71 9.66
C LYS A 343 -30.31 4.26 8.35
N ASN A 344 -30.40 3.47 7.27
CA ASN A 344 -29.88 3.76 5.93
C ASN A 344 -28.35 3.75 5.79
N ILE A 345 -27.59 3.48 6.84
CA ILE A 345 -26.13 3.31 6.75
C ILE A 345 -25.76 1.83 6.75
N GLU A 346 -24.86 1.45 5.86
CA GLU A 346 -24.29 0.10 5.78
C GLU A 346 -22.77 0.15 5.95
N VAL A 347 -22.24 -0.53 6.96
CA VAL A 347 -20.80 -0.71 7.13
C VAL A 347 -20.41 -2.06 6.53
N ASN A 348 -19.66 -2.03 5.42
CA ASN A 348 -19.25 -3.20 4.66
C ASN A 348 -18.07 -3.96 5.30
N THR A 349 -17.47 -3.40 6.34
CA THR A 349 -16.36 -4.04 7.07
C THR A 349 -16.87 -5.01 8.14
N PRO A 350 -16.28 -6.20 8.31
CA PRO A 350 -16.65 -7.13 9.37
C PRO A 350 -16.67 -6.47 10.77
N GLU A 351 -17.59 -6.88 11.62
CA GLU A 351 -17.70 -6.35 13.00
C GLU A 351 -16.72 -7.02 13.98
N GLU A 352 -16.38 -8.28 13.72
CA GLU A 352 -15.53 -9.12 14.56
C GLU A 352 -14.21 -8.43 14.91
N LYS A 353 -13.89 -8.40 16.21
CA LYS A 353 -12.63 -7.85 16.69
C LYS A 353 -11.46 -8.64 16.11
N GLY A 354 -10.44 -7.94 15.63
CA GLY A 354 -9.27 -8.57 15.02
C GLY A 354 -9.34 -8.69 13.49
N ARG A 355 -10.54 -8.74 12.90
CA ARG A 355 -10.74 -8.92 11.44
C ARG A 355 -10.61 -7.64 10.60
N SER A 356 -10.32 -6.50 11.23
CA SER A 356 -9.99 -5.25 10.54
C SER A 356 -9.01 -4.39 11.34
N CYS A 357 -8.25 -3.55 10.65
CA CYS A 357 -7.39 -2.54 11.28
C CYS A 357 -7.87 -1.13 10.89
N GLY A 358 -6.99 -0.26 10.35
CA GLY A 358 -7.28 1.12 9.98
C GLY A 358 -8.05 1.35 8.67
N ILE A 359 -8.55 0.30 8.02
CA ILE A 359 -9.36 0.40 6.79
C ILE A 359 -10.78 -0.05 7.09
N ALA A 360 -11.76 0.72 6.61
CA ALA A 360 -13.12 0.24 6.52
C ALA A 360 -13.93 0.94 5.42
N ASN A 361 -15.14 0.47 5.18
CA ASN A 361 -16.03 1.02 4.17
C ASN A 361 -17.44 1.20 4.70
N VAL A 362 -18.07 2.31 4.31
CA VAL A 362 -19.43 2.66 4.72
C VAL A 362 -20.21 3.29 3.56
N GLY A 363 -21.43 2.83 3.35
CA GLY A 363 -22.37 3.35 2.37
C GLY A 363 -23.62 3.95 3.00
N ILE A 364 -24.38 4.66 2.17
CA ILE A 364 -25.73 5.13 2.49
C ILE A 364 -26.66 4.56 1.42
N ASN A 365 -27.70 3.81 1.81
CA ASN A 365 -28.50 2.97 0.92
C ASN A 365 -29.09 3.73 -0.29
N HIS A 366 -29.51 4.98 -0.07
CA HIS A 366 -30.11 5.84 -1.09
C HIS A 366 -29.13 6.75 -1.83
N MET A 367 -27.81 6.63 -1.59
CA MET A 367 -26.79 7.42 -2.28
C MET A 367 -25.83 6.50 -3.07
N LYS A 368 -25.44 6.93 -4.27
CA LYS A 368 -24.35 6.25 -4.98
C LYS A 368 -23.02 6.58 -4.29
N PRO A 369 -22.04 5.66 -4.26
CA PRO A 369 -20.75 5.91 -3.63
C PRO A 369 -20.03 7.16 -4.15
N ALA A 370 -20.08 7.41 -5.46
CA ALA A 370 -19.49 8.60 -6.08
C ALA A 370 -20.14 9.90 -5.60
N ASP A 371 -21.47 9.92 -5.49
CA ASP A 371 -22.22 11.08 -4.99
C ASP A 371 -21.93 11.28 -3.49
N LEU A 372 -21.87 10.21 -2.70
CA LEU A 372 -21.49 10.29 -1.28
C LEU A 372 -20.09 10.89 -1.09
N ALA A 373 -19.08 10.39 -1.83
CA ALA A 373 -17.71 10.91 -1.73
C ALA A 373 -17.65 12.40 -2.14
N LYS A 374 -18.35 12.76 -3.22
CA LYS A 374 -18.43 14.14 -3.69
C LYS A 374 -19.08 15.05 -2.65
N THR A 375 -20.24 14.66 -2.11
CA THR A 375 -20.97 15.43 -1.10
C THR A 375 -20.17 15.57 0.20
N LEU A 376 -19.51 14.51 0.66
CA LEU A 376 -18.62 14.57 1.83
C LEU A 376 -17.50 15.62 1.65
N LEU A 377 -16.93 15.71 0.45
CA LEU A 377 -15.91 16.72 0.17
C LEU A 377 -16.51 18.13 0.06
N GLU A 378 -17.53 18.31 -0.77
CA GLU A 378 -18.08 19.64 -1.11
C GLU A 378 -18.82 20.31 0.06
N GLU A 379 -19.57 19.54 0.86
CA GLU A 379 -20.38 20.10 1.95
C GLU A 379 -19.71 20.02 3.32
N PHE A 380 -18.83 19.03 3.54
CA PHE A 380 -18.25 18.75 4.87
C PHE A 380 -16.73 18.87 4.92
N ASN A 381 -16.07 19.10 3.77
CA ASN A 381 -14.62 19.13 3.63
C ASN A 381 -13.97 17.81 4.09
N ILE A 382 -14.54 16.67 3.71
CA ILE A 382 -14.03 15.33 4.04
C ILE A 382 -13.62 14.62 2.76
N PHE A 383 -12.33 14.36 2.61
CA PHE A 383 -11.79 13.64 1.45
C PHE A 383 -11.75 12.13 1.70
N THR A 384 -12.34 11.38 0.78
CA THR A 384 -12.41 9.91 0.77
C THR A 384 -12.57 9.43 -0.67
N VAL A 385 -12.62 8.11 -0.88
CA VAL A 385 -12.77 7.49 -2.20
C VAL A 385 -14.01 6.60 -2.26
N ALA A 386 -14.74 6.70 -3.36
CA ALA A 386 -15.89 5.85 -3.66
C ALA A 386 -15.45 4.45 -4.10
N ILE A 387 -16.13 3.43 -3.59
CA ILE A 387 -16.02 2.03 -4.00
C ILE A 387 -17.41 1.55 -4.43
N ASP A 388 -17.51 1.08 -5.66
CA ASP A 388 -18.76 0.60 -6.27
C ASP A 388 -18.49 -0.63 -7.16
N HIS A 389 -17.97 -1.70 -6.56
CA HIS A 389 -17.69 -2.94 -7.27
C HIS A 389 -17.68 -4.16 -6.32
N ALA A 390 -17.62 -5.36 -6.90
CA ALA A 390 -17.80 -6.62 -6.18
C ALA A 390 -19.16 -6.63 -5.44
N ASN A 391 -19.12 -6.77 -4.13
CA ASN A 391 -20.26 -6.69 -3.21
C ASN A 391 -20.11 -5.50 -2.24
N VAL A 392 -19.35 -4.46 -2.60
CA VAL A 392 -19.08 -3.31 -1.75
C VAL A 392 -19.58 -2.03 -2.41
N ARG A 393 -20.45 -1.32 -1.68
CA ARG A 393 -21.03 -0.05 -2.12
C ARG A 393 -20.92 0.98 -1.00
N GLY A 394 -19.99 1.92 -1.15
CA GLY A 394 -19.77 2.97 -0.16
C GLY A 394 -18.44 3.69 -0.33
N CYS A 395 -18.10 4.55 0.61
CA CYS A 395 -16.80 5.21 0.66
C CYS A 395 -15.82 4.40 1.52
N ARG A 396 -14.59 4.24 1.05
CA ARG A 396 -13.50 3.68 1.85
C ARG A 396 -12.93 4.75 2.76
N ILE A 397 -13.05 4.52 4.06
CA ILE A 397 -12.59 5.41 5.11
C ILE A 397 -11.33 4.83 5.72
N THR A 398 -10.26 5.60 5.66
CA THR A 398 -8.92 5.22 6.09
C THR A 398 -8.29 6.36 6.88
N PRO A 399 -8.60 6.47 8.20
CA PRO A 399 -7.86 7.37 9.07
C PRO A 399 -6.38 6.95 9.13
N ASN A 400 -5.55 7.75 9.78
CA ASN A 400 -4.16 7.42 10.10
C ASN A 400 -3.83 7.88 11.53
N VAL A 401 -2.61 7.62 12.01
CA VAL A 401 -2.17 7.98 13.38
C VAL A 401 -2.37 9.45 13.72
N TYR A 402 -2.30 10.32 12.72
CA TYR A 402 -2.53 11.75 12.86
C TYR A 402 -4.01 12.13 12.95
N THR A 403 -4.95 11.29 12.54
CA THR A 403 -6.40 11.60 12.56
C THR A 403 -6.88 11.75 14.01
N THR A 404 -7.67 12.80 14.27
CA THR A 404 -8.23 13.07 15.60
C THR A 404 -9.66 12.54 15.74
N THR A 405 -10.10 12.29 16.97
CA THR A 405 -11.49 11.95 17.26
C THR A 405 -12.44 13.07 16.88
N ALA A 406 -12.05 14.34 17.04
CA ALA A 406 -12.86 15.48 16.61
C ALA A 406 -13.09 15.51 15.09
N GLU A 407 -12.09 15.12 14.28
CA GLU A 407 -12.26 14.93 12.84
C GLU A 407 -13.22 13.78 12.53
N LEU A 408 -13.15 12.69 13.29
CA LEU A 408 -14.08 11.56 13.15
C LEU A 408 -15.49 11.91 13.62
N ASP A 409 -15.67 12.75 14.64
CA ASP A 409 -16.98 13.24 15.09
C ASP A 409 -17.67 14.06 14.00
N ARG A 410 -16.91 14.90 13.29
CA ARG A 410 -17.40 15.62 12.11
C ARG A 410 -17.85 14.65 11.02
N PHE A 411 -17.06 13.61 10.75
CA PHE A 411 -17.45 12.57 9.79
C PHE A 411 -18.69 11.79 10.21
N ILE A 412 -18.79 11.35 11.47
CA ILE A 412 -19.96 10.65 12.01
C ILE A 412 -21.21 11.52 11.88
N SER A 413 -21.10 12.81 12.19
CA SER A 413 -22.21 13.76 12.10
C SER A 413 -22.66 13.96 10.64
N ALA A 414 -21.72 14.14 9.71
CA ALA A 414 -22.00 14.25 8.28
C ALA A 414 -22.73 13.00 7.75
N MET A 415 -22.26 11.80 8.11
CA MET A 415 -22.89 10.55 7.70
C MET A 415 -24.32 10.41 8.23
N LYS A 416 -24.55 10.77 9.50
CA LYS A 416 -25.91 10.74 10.10
C LYS A 416 -26.85 11.75 9.43
N GLU A 417 -26.35 12.96 9.14
CA GLU A 417 -27.11 13.98 8.42
C GLU A 417 -27.51 13.49 7.02
N LEU A 418 -26.54 13.02 6.23
CA LEU A 418 -26.78 12.51 4.87
C LEU A 418 -27.74 11.32 4.85
N ALA A 419 -27.63 10.42 5.84
CA ALA A 419 -28.53 9.27 5.98
C ALA A 419 -29.99 9.68 6.25
N SER A 420 -30.22 10.89 6.77
CA SER A 420 -31.54 11.45 7.07
C SER A 420 -32.20 12.23 5.91
N ARG A 421 -31.43 12.58 4.85
CA ARG A 421 -31.91 13.34 3.68
C ARG A 421 -32.72 12.48 2.71
N VAL A 422 -33.72 11.77 3.24
CA VAL A 422 -34.60 10.86 2.49
C VAL A 422 -35.76 11.61 1.87
#